data_AF-X1LW50-F1
#
_entry.id   AF-X1LW50-F1
#
_cell.length_a   1.000
_cell.length_b   1.000
_cell.length_c   1.000
_cell.angle_alpha   90.00
_cell.angle_beta   90.00
_cell.angle_gamma   90.00
#
_symmetry.space_group_name_H-M   'P 1'
#
loop_
_entity.id
_entity.type
_entity.pdbx_description
1 polymer ?
#
loop_
_entity_poly.entity_id
_entity_poly.type
_entity_poly.pdbx_seq_one_letter_code
_entity_poly.pdbx_strand_id
1 'polypeptide(L)'
;MLKLENPFIGILIGMLFTALIQSSAAFVGILIVLGTQGLLSLEAAIPLLLGANLGTAVTAILASLNTNREAKKVALAHTFFKVVGVLLFAWWIPDFAQFIQNISPKGPPGLEEVYTKKELELMDHRVFLRRHIRMLEESVISASKWEQNKSEIPNRIKSIFESDIQFHNPQTAADLIGSSNEVFIQKSQMGGGSPMIRGFAANSVLLVIDGIRMNNAIYRSGNLHNVISLDPNIIEGSEIIFGPGSVVYGSDALGGVMDFHTKRPILSTS
;
A
#
# COMPACT_ATOMS: atom_id res chain seq x y z
N MET A 1 6.65 23.38 5.53
CA MET A 1 5.36 22.65 5.60
C MET A 1 4.28 23.53 4.98
N LEU A 2 3.67 23.11 3.88
CA LEU A 2 2.57 23.81 3.22
C LEU A 2 1.33 23.79 4.12
N LYS A 3 0.81 24.99 4.43
CA LYS A 3 -0.48 25.19 5.09
C LYS A 3 -1.40 25.86 4.09
N LEU A 4 -2.55 25.24 3.81
CA LEU A 4 -3.58 25.84 2.99
C LEU A 4 -4.45 26.70 3.92
N GLU A 5 -4.31 28.01 3.84
CA GLU A 5 -5.11 28.96 4.65
C GLU A 5 -6.61 28.86 4.33
N ASN A 6 -6.97 28.41 3.13
CA ASN A 6 -8.34 28.24 2.70
C ASN A 6 -8.58 26.80 2.18
N PRO A 7 -9.36 25.98 2.91
CA PRO A 7 -9.69 24.61 2.52
C PRO A 7 -10.36 24.50 1.14
N PHE A 8 -11.17 25.49 0.73
CA PHE A 8 -11.84 25.47 -0.57
C PHE A 8 -10.86 25.56 -1.74
N ILE A 9 -9.74 26.27 -1.57
CA ILE A 9 -8.68 26.34 -2.57
C ILE A 9 -8.03 24.96 -2.73
N GLY A 10 -7.80 24.25 -1.62
CA GLY A 10 -7.29 22.88 -1.65
C GLY A 10 -8.22 21.93 -2.39
N ILE A 11 -9.53 22.01 -2.14
CA ILE A 11 -10.54 21.21 -2.85
C ILE A 11 -10.50 21.50 -4.35
N LEU A 12 -10.41 22.77 -4.75
CA LEU A 12 -10.38 23.16 -6.16
C LEU A 12 -9.10 22.67 -6.86
N ILE A 13 -7.94 22.77 -6.20
CA ILE A 13 -6.67 22.26 -6.72
C ILE A 13 -6.74 20.74 -6.91
N GLY A 14 -7.23 20.00 -5.91
CA GLY A 14 -7.35 18.54 -5.99
C GLY A 14 -8.32 18.07 -7.07
N MET A 15 -9.44 18.79 -7.23
CA MET A 15 -10.42 18.55 -8.29
C MET A 15 -9.81 18.75 -9.66
N LEU A 16 -9.13 19.89 -9.89
CA LEU A 16 -8.52 20.21 -11.17
C LEU A 16 -7.42 19.21 -11.53
N PHE A 17 -6.54 18.91 -10.57
CA PHE A 17 -5.45 17.97 -10.79
C PHE A 17 -5.98 16.58 -11.17
N THR A 18 -6.97 16.08 -10.43
CA THR A 18 -7.55 14.76 -10.71
C THR A 18 -8.36 14.76 -12.00
N ALA A 19 -9.04 15.85 -12.34
CA ALA A 19 -9.77 15.96 -13.61
C ALA A 19 -8.83 15.94 -14.83
N LEU A 20 -7.65 16.57 -14.71
CA LEU A 20 -6.64 16.61 -15.77
C LEU A 20 -5.91 15.27 -15.91
N ILE A 21 -5.45 14.70 -14.79
CA ILE A 21 -4.70 13.43 -14.80
C ILE A 21 -5.63 12.22 -14.97
N GLN A 22 -6.91 12.37 -14.64
CA GLN A 22 -7.92 11.31 -14.65
C GLN A 22 -7.57 10.10 -13.76
N SER A 23 -6.70 10.29 -12.78
CA SER A 23 -6.31 9.24 -11.81
C SER A 23 -6.23 9.80 -10.40
N SER A 24 -7.18 9.42 -9.55
CA SER A 24 -7.17 9.78 -8.13
C SER A 24 -6.08 9.04 -7.37
N ALA A 25 -5.76 7.79 -7.74
CA ALA A 25 -4.70 7.02 -7.10
C ALA A 25 -3.31 7.65 -7.31
N ALA A 26 -3.03 8.16 -8.51
CA ALA A 26 -1.78 8.87 -8.78
C ALA A 26 -1.64 10.14 -7.92
N PHE A 27 -2.71 10.92 -7.80
CA PHE A 27 -2.70 12.12 -6.98
C PHE A 27 -2.55 11.81 -5.48
N VAL A 28 -3.28 10.81 -4.97
CA VAL A 28 -3.15 10.34 -3.58
C VAL A 28 -1.70 9.89 -3.30
N GLY A 29 -1.08 9.16 -4.22
CA GLY A 29 0.33 8.75 -4.10
C GLY A 29 1.28 9.95 -3.96
N ILE A 30 1.07 11.00 -4.76
CA ILE A 30 1.86 12.24 -4.64
C ILE A 30 1.65 12.90 -3.27
N LEU A 31 0.42 12.98 -2.78
CA LEU A 31 0.14 13.57 -1.46
C LEU A 31 0.79 12.76 -0.33
N ILE A 32 0.81 11.42 -0.44
CA ILE A 32 1.50 10.54 0.51
C ILE A 32 3.00 10.85 0.52
N VAL A 33 3.65 10.94 -0.66
CA VAL A 33 5.09 11.26 -0.77
C VAL A 33 5.41 12.65 -0.21
N LEU A 34 4.58 13.65 -0.49
CA LEU A 34 4.78 14.99 0.06
C LEU A 34 4.54 15.03 1.58
N GLY A 35 3.63 14.20 2.08
CA GLY A 35 3.35 14.05 3.50
C GLY A 35 4.49 13.37 4.25
N THR A 36 5.05 12.29 3.70
CA THR A 36 6.17 11.55 4.32
C THR A 36 7.45 12.39 4.38
N GLN A 37 7.63 13.31 3.43
CA GLN A 37 8.73 14.29 3.43
C GLN A 37 8.48 15.51 4.35
N GLY A 38 7.34 15.57 5.04
CA GLY A 38 6.96 16.72 5.89
C GLY A 38 6.66 18.01 5.11
N LEU A 39 6.57 17.93 3.77
CA LEU A 39 6.28 19.06 2.90
C LEU A 39 4.79 19.43 2.93
N LEU A 40 3.93 18.44 3.16
CA LEU A 40 2.47 18.61 3.20
C LEU A 40 1.91 18.26 4.58
N SER A 41 1.12 19.18 5.16
CA SER A 41 0.43 18.94 6.42
C SER A 41 -0.83 18.10 6.22
N LEU A 42 -1.26 17.36 7.26
CA LEU A 42 -2.53 16.62 7.25
C LEU A 42 -3.72 17.56 6.97
N GLU A 43 -3.71 18.74 7.59
CA GLU A 43 -4.71 19.80 7.41
C GLU A 43 -4.79 20.29 5.96
N ALA A 44 -3.67 20.31 5.23
CA ALA A 44 -3.63 20.63 3.81
C ALA A 44 -3.99 19.43 2.91
N ALA A 45 -3.65 18.21 3.32
CA ALA A 45 -3.89 16.99 2.56
C ALA A 45 -5.39 16.62 2.46
N ILE A 46 -6.15 16.80 3.55
CA ILE A 46 -7.59 16.46 3.59
C ILE A 46 -8.40 17.24 2.53
N PRO A 47 -8.31 18.57 2.42
CA PRO A 47 -9.00 19.33 1.37
C PRO A 47 -8.59 18.88 -0.05
N LEU A 48 -7.31 18.59 -0.29
CA LEU A 48 -6.82 18.10 -1.58
C LEU A 48 -7.45 16.75 -1.94
N LEU A 49 -7.55 15.83 -0.96
CA LEU A 49 -8.20 14.53 -1.14
C LEU A 49 -9.70 14.65 -1.43
N LEU A 50 -10.41 15.54 -0.73
CA LEU A 50 -11.82 15.83 -1.00
C LEU A 50 -12.01 16.37 -2.43
N GLY A 51 -11.11 17.27 -2.85
CA GLY A 51 -11.02 17.74 -4.23
C GLY A 51 -10.83 16.63 -5.24
N ALA A 52 -9.89 15.72 -4.98
CA ALA A 52 -9.61 14.58 -5.84
C ALA A 52 -10.85 13.70 -6.07
N ASN A 53 -11.61 13.44 -5.00
CA ASN A 53 -12.86 12.70 -5.09
C ASN A 53 -13.87 13.40 -6.01
N LEU A 54 -13.97 14.73 -5.93
CA LEU A 54 -14.82 15.52 -6.81
C LEU A 54 -14.33 15.50 -8.27
N GLY A 55 -13.01 15.55 -8.49
CA GLY A 55 -12.39 15.52 -9.82
C GLY A 55 -12.75 14.28 -10.63
N THR A 56 -12.92 13.12 -9.99
CA THR A 56 -13.36 11.89 -10.68
C THR A 56 -14.78 11.97 -11.26
N ALA A 57 -15.62 12.90 -10.81
CA ALA A 57 -16.95 13.10 -11.41
C ALA A 57 -16.88 13.73 -12.81
N VAL A 58 -15.79 14.44 -13.12
CA VAL A 58 -15.59 15.08 -14.43
C VAL A 58 -15.53 14.04 -15.54
N THR A 59 -14.89 12.89 -15.31
CA THR A 59 -14.82 11.81 -16.32
C THR A 59 -16.19 11.21 -16.58
N ALA A 60 -17.03 11.03 -15.55
CA ALA A 60 -18.40 10.55 -15.70
C ALA A 60 -19.28 11.54 -16.50
N ILE A 61 -19.13 12.85 -16.23
CA ILE A 61 -19.82 13.89 -17.01
C ILE A 61 -19.38 13.82 -18.47
N LEU A 62 -18.07 13.84 -18.74
CA LEU A 62 -17.52 13.79 -20.09
C LEU A 62 -17.97 12.54 -20.86
N ALA A 63 -17.93 11.37 -20.21
CA ALA A 63 -18.38 10.11 -20.79
C ALA A 63 -19.88 10.12 -21.13
N SER A 64 -20.70 10.84 -20.37
CA SER A 64 -22.16 10.90 -20.58
C SER A 64 -22.62 11.91 -21.64
N LEU A 65 -21.75 12.82 -22.12
CA LEU A 65 -22.16 13.93 -23.00
C LEU A 65 -22.81 13.44 -24.30
N ASN A 66 -22.28 12.37 -24.89
CA ASN A 66 -22.72 11.84 -26.18
C ASN A 66 -23.54 10.54 -26.07
N THR A 67 -24.21 10.30 -24.94
CA THR A 67 -24.95 9.06 -24.66
C THR A 67 -26.45 9.31 -24.47
N ASN A 68 -27.18 8.25 -24.12
CA ASN A 68 -28.61 8.31 -23.80
C ASN A 68 -28.92 9.17 -22.56
N ARG A 69 -30.21 9.51 -22.39
CA ARG A 69 -30.70 10.34 -21.26
C ARG A 69 -30.43 9.72 -19.90
N GLU A 70 -30.47 8.40 -19.79
CA GLU A 70 -30.27 7.69 -18.52
C GLU A 70 -28.83 7.81 -18.03
N ALA A 71 -27.84 7.66 -18.91
CA ALA A 71 -26.43 7.86 -18.57
C ALA A 71 -26.13 9.30 -18.12
N LYS A 72 -26.78 10.31 -18.73
CA LYS A 72 -26.68 11.71 -18.26
C LYS A 72 -27.26 11.90 -16.85
N LYS A 73 -28.42 11.29 -16.56
CA LYS A 73 -29.01 11.31 -15.21
C LYS A 73 -28.09 10.65 -14.18
N VAL A 74 -27.49 9.51 -14.52
CA VAL A 74 -26.55 8.81 -13.64
C VAL A 74 -25.31 9.66 -13.37
N ALA A 75 -24.71 10.27 -14.40
CA ALA A 75 -23.56 11.16 -14.22
C ALA A 75 -23.89 12.39 -13.35
N LEU A 76 -25.07 12.98 -13.54
CA LEU A 76 -25.55 14.10 -12.70
C LEU A 76 -25.79 13.66 -11.26
N ALA A 77 -26.46 12.53 -11.02
CA ALA A 77 -26.69 12.00 -9.68
C ALA A 77 -25.38 11.68 -8.96
N HIS A 78 -24.43 11.06 -9.66
CA HIS A 78 -23.09 10.77 -9.15
C HIS A 78 -22.34 12.05 -8.76
N THR A 79 -22.37 13.06 -9.64
CA THR A 79 -21.74 14.37 -9.38
C THR A 79 -22.39 15.07 -8.19
N PHE A 80 -23.72 15.09 -8.16
CA PHE A 80 -24.48 15.72 -7.09
C PHE A 80 -24.16 15.12 -5.72
N PHE A 81 -24.19 13.79 -5.61
CA PHE A 81 -23.85 13.09 -4.38
C PHE A 81 -22.46 13.46 -3.87
N LYS A 82 -21.48 13.54 -4.78
CA LYS A 82 -20.10 13.92 -4.43
C LYS A 82 -19.97 15.38 -4.01
N VAL A 83 -20.61 16.30 -4.72
CA VAL A 83 -20.59 17.74 -4.36
C VAL A 83 -21.20 17.95 -2.98
N VAL A 84 -22.38 17.38 -2.72
CA VAL A 84 -23.05 17.49 -1.42
C VAL A 84 -22.19 16.88 -0.31
N GLY A 85 -21.61 15.70 -0.55
CA GLY A 85 -20.70 15.07 0.40
C GLY A 85 -19.50 15.96 0.72
N VAL A 86 -18.81 16.49 -0.29
CA VAL A 86 -17.64 17.36 -0.07
C VAL A 86 -18.01 18.64 0.67
N LEU A 87 -19.13 19.29 0.32
CA LEU A 87 -19.56 20.52 1.01
C LEU A 87 -19.91 20.28 2.48
N LEU A 88 -20.56 19.16 2.79
CA LEU A 88 -20.91 18.79 4.16
C LEU A 88 -19.64 18.53 5.00
N PHE A 89 -18.68 17.81 4.44
CA PHE A 89 -17.44 17.47 5.14
C PHE A 89 -16.42 18.63 5.16
N ALA A 90 -16.49 19.59 4.24
CA ALA A 90 -15.56 20.71 4.18
C ALA A 90 -15.56 21.57 5.46
N TRP A 91 -16.72 21.69 6.11
CA TRP A 91 -16.85 22.42 7.39
C TRP A 91 -16.16 21.69 8.54
N TRP A 92 -16.10 20.35 8.49
CA TRP A 92 -15.63 19.51 9.59
C TRP A 92 -14.14 19.13 9.46
N ILE A 93 -13.42 19.70 8.49
CA ILE A 93 -12.02 19.36 8.22
C ILE A 93 -11.11 19.54 9.46
N PRO A 94 -11.17 20.65 10.23
CA PRO A 94 -10.26 20.83 11.36
C PRO A 94 -10.44 19.78 12.45
N ASP A 95 -11.69 19.54 12.87
CA ASP A 95 -11.99 18.55 13.91
C ASP A 95 -11.72 17.13 13.41
N PHE A 96 -11.99 16.85 12.12
CA PHE A 96 -11.65 15.57 11.51
C PHE A 96 -10.14 15.35 11.49
N ALA A 97 -9.35 16.37 11.16
CA ALA A 97 -7.88 16.29 11.21
C ALA A 97 -7.40 15.98 12.63
N GLN A 98 -8.00 16.60 13.64
CA GLN A 98 -7.66 16.34 15.04
C GLN A 98 -8.08 14.93 15.49
N PHE A 99 -9.26 14.48 15.08
CA PHE A 99 -9.73 13.13 15.32
C PHE A 99 -8.76 12.10 14.72
N ILE A 100 -8.35 12.27 13.46
CA ILE A 100 -7.37 11.42 12.80
C ILE A 100 -6.05 11.42 13.57
N GLN A 101 -5.52 12.58 13.97
CA GLN A 101 -4.30 12.65 14.77
C GLN A 101 -4.40 11.92 16.12
N ASN A 102 -5.59 11.90 16.72
CA ASN A 102 -5.81 11.23 18.01
C ASN A 102 -5.90 9.70 17.87
N ILE A 103 -6.47 9.19 16.78
CA ILE A 103 -6.60 7.74 16.53
C ILE A 103 -5.40 7.15 15.81
N SER A 104 -4.65 7.98 15.07
CA SER A 104 -3.45 7.55 14.38
C SER A 104 -2.47 7.04 15.43
N PRO A 105 -1.89 5.83 15.25
CA PRO A 105 -0.74 5.43 16.03
C PRO A 105 0.27 6.55 15.89
N LYS A 106 0.62 7.19 17.02
CA LYS A 106 1.77 8.09 17.01
C LYS A 106 2.90 7.22 16.49
N GLY A 107 3.40 7.54 15.29
CA GLY A 107 4.53 6.84 14.71
C GLY A 107 5.62 6.72 15.77
N PRO A 108 6.47 5.69 15.71
CA PRO A 108 7.41 5.43 16.79
C PRO A 108 8.19 6.73 17.03
N PRO A 109 8.17 7.28 18.26
CA PRO A 109 8.37 8.70 18.54
C PRO A 109 9.54 9.23 17.72
N GLY A 110 9.21 10.08 16.74
CA GLY A 110 10.20 10.73 15.91
C GLY A 110 11.01 11.67 16.78
N LEU A 111 12.14 11.17 17.27
CA LEU A 111 13.46 11.79 17.47
C LEU A 111 13.61 13.15 18.16
N GLU A 112 12.54 13.82 18.54
CA GLU A 112 12.61 15.10 19.24
C GLU A 112 11.61 15.04 20.40
N GLU A 113 12.09 14.73 21.60
CA GLU A 113 11.44 15.24 22.81
C GLU A 113 11.54 16.77 22.73
N VAL A 114 10.51 17.40 22.16
CA VAL A 114 10.44 18.86 22.06
C VAL A 114 10.03 19.38 23.43
N TYR A 115 11.00 19.88 24.18
CA TYR A 115 10.75 20.55 25.45
C TYR A 115 10.40 22.02 25.21
N THR A 116 9.28 22.45 25.76
CA THR A 116 8.89 23.86 25.76
C THR A 116 9.81 24.64 26.70
N LYS A 117 10.02 25.94 26.46
CA LYS A 117 10.92 26.78 27.29
C LYS A 117 10.59 26.74 28.79
N LYS A 118 9.30 26.69 29.15
CA LYS A 118 8.83 26.52 30.54
C LYS A 118 9.19 25.15 31.14
N GLU A 119 9.19 24.10 30.32
CA GLU A 119 9.53 22.75 30.75
C GLU A 119 11.04 22.63 30.97
N LEU A 120 11.86 23.30 30.16
CA LEU A 120 13.31 23.41 30.37
C LEU A 120 13.67 24.20 31.64
N GLU A 121 12.93 25.26 31.96
CA GLU A 121 13.11 26.01 33.21
C GLU A 121 12.82 25.13 34.44
N LEU A 122 11.78 24.28 34.38
CA LEU A 122 11.45 23.30 35.42
C LEU A 122 12.48 22.17 35.54
N MET A 123 13.19 21.86 34.45
CA MET A 123 14.25 20.85 34.39
C MET A 123 15.66 21.42 34.64
N ASP A 124 15.76 22.68 35.08
CA ASP A 124 17.04 23.37 35.29
C ASP A 124 17.96 23.31 34.05
N HIS A 125 17.36 23.39 32.86
CA HIS A 125 18.02 23.31 31.56
C HIS A 125 18.84 22.02 31.35
N ARG A 126 18.55 20.95 32.09
CA ARG A 126 19.23 19.66 32.00
C ARG A 126 18.32 18.61 31.36
N VAL A 127 18.74 18.12 30.19
CA VAL A 127 18.04 17.07 29.44
C VAL A 127 18.88 15.79 29.50
N PHE A 128 18.30 14.71 30.05
CA PHE A 128 18.96 13.41 30.13
C PHE A 128 18.66 12.58 28.89
N LEU A 129 19.72 12.13 28.20
CA LEU A 129 19.57 11.18 27.10
C LEU A 129 19.16 9.81 27.68
N ARG A 130 17.97 9.33 27.32
CA ARG A 130 17.55 7.96 27.62
C ARG A 130 17.99 7.05 26.49
N ARG A 131 18.75 6.00 26.84
CA ARG A 131 19.16 4.97 25.88
C ARG A 131 17.91 4.18 25.45
N HIS A 132 17.47 4.41 24.22
CA HIS A 132 16.38 3.64 23.63
C HIS A 132 16.98 2.56 22.73
N ILE A 133 16.95 1.31 23.20
CA ILE A 133 17.37 0.15 22.40
C ILE A 133 16.18 -0.20 21.51
N ARG A 134 16.19 0.28 20.25
CA ARG A 134 15.28 -0.27 19.24
C ARG A 134 15.82 -1.61 18.78
N MET A 135 15.01 -2.66 18.94
CA MET A 135 15.08 -3.79 18.02
C MET A 135 14.70 -3.22 16.64
N LEU A 136 15.55 -3.42 15.63
CA LEU A 136 15.23 -2.99 14.27
C LEU A 136 13.93 -3.70 13.87
N GLU A 137 12.84 -2.96 13.75
CA GLU A 137 11.60 -3.47 13.22
C GLU A 137 11.78 -3.74 11.73
N GLU A 138 11.68 -5.04 11.40
CA GLU A 138 11.50 -5.69 10.10
C GLU A 138 11.32 -4.70 8.93
N SER A 139 12.42 -4.44 8.20
CA SER A 139 12.35 -3.86 6.85
C SER A 139 11.81 -4.94 5.94
N VAL A 140 10.64 -4.71 5.34
CA VAL A 140 10.05 -5.60 4.35
C VAL A 140 10.69 -5.27 3.02
N ILE A 141 11.31 -6.26 2.39
CA ILE A 141 11.93 -6.12 1.08
C ILE A 141 10.83 -6.28 0.02
N SER A 142 10.09 -5.18 -0.13
CA SER A 142 9.29 -4.75 -1.30
C SER A 142 7.87 -5.32 -1.54
N ALA A 143 6.87 -4.56 -1.07
CA ALA A 143 5.52 -4.48 -1.67
C ALA A 143 5.36 -3.38 -2.75
N SER A 144 6.45 -2.68 -3.02
CA SER A 144 6.66 -1.66 -4.03
C SER A 144 8.11 -1.83 -4.49
N LYS A 145 8.52 -1.36 -5.68
CA LYS A 145 9.90 -1.50 -6.21
C LYS A 145 11.04 -0.91 -5.32
N TRP A 146 10.76 -0.55 -4.07
CA TRP A 146 11.62 0.05 -3.06
C TRP A 146 11.32 -0.59 -1.69
N GLU A 147 12.38 -0.83 -0.89
CA GLU A 147 12.30 -1.30 0.49
C GLU A 147 11.49 -0.30 1.34
N GLN A 148 10.48 -0.79 2.06
CA GLN A 148 9.60 0.02 2.91
C GLN A 148 9.31 -0.69 4.23
N ASN A 149 9.10 0.08 5.29
CA ASN A 149 8.78 -0.50 6.58
C ASN A 149 7.36 -1.08 6.58
N LYS A 150 7.16 -2.25 7.20
CA LYS A 150 5.85 -2.91 7.34
C LYS A 150 4.77 -1.99 7.91
N SER A 151 5.16 -1.07 8.81
CA SER A 151 4.26 -0.11 9.44
C SER A 151 3.74 0.98 8.50
N GLU A 152 4.42 1.22 7.38
CA GLU A 152 4.06 2.25 6.40
C GLU A 152 3.19 1.69 5.27
N ILE A 153 3.09 0.36 5.16
CA ILE A 153 2.35 -0.31 4.09
C ILE A 153 0.93 -0.59 4.57
N PRO A 154 -0.11 -0.08 3.87
CA PRO A 154 -1.50 -0.30 4.27
C PRO A 154 -1.97 -1.74 4.05
N ASN A 155 -1.25 -2.51 3.23
CA ASN A 155 -1.57 -3.90 2.93
C ASN A 155 -0.95 -4.82 3.98
N ARG A 156 -1.67 -5.89 4.30
CA ARG A 156 -1.15 -6.96 5.16
C ARG A 156 -0.09 -7.75 4.40
N ILE A 157 1.08 -7.91 5.00
CA ILE A 157 2.20 -8.66 4.41
C ILE A 157 2.65 -9.74 5.39
N LYS A 158 2.86 -10.94 4.85
CA LYS A 158 3.48 -12.06 5.56
C LYS A 158 4.83 -12.35 4.92
N SER A 159 5.89 -12.07 5.66
CA SER A 159 7.26 -12.40 5.26
C SER A 159 7.64 -13.78 5.79
N ILE A 160 8.42 -14.51 4.99
CA ILE A 160 9.01 -15.82 5.31
C ILE A 160 10.52 -15.67 5.09
N PHE A 161 11.29 -15.85 6.14
CA PHE A 161 12.72 -15.61 6.14
C PHE A 161 13.53 -16.86 5.78
N GLU A 162 14.80 -16.68 5.41
CA GLU A 162 15.73 -17.79 5.23
C GLU A 162 15.78 -18.71 6.45
N SER A 163 15.72 -18.16 7.66
CA SER A 163 15.68 -18.94 8.90
C SER A 163 14.46 -19.85 8.98
N ASP A 164 13.31 -19.39 8.51
CA ASP A 164 12.06 -20.18 8.48
C ASP A 164 12.14 -21.26 7.40
N ILE A 165 12.70 -20.92 6.24
CA ILE A 165 12.95 -21.86 5.13
C ILE A 165 13.84 -23.00 5.62
N GLN A 166 14.96 -22.68 6.27
CA GLN A 166 15.90 -23.66 6.79
C GLN A 166 15.30 -24.50 7.91
N PHE A 167 14.50 -23.89 8.80
CA PHE A 167 13.86 -24.59 9.91
C PHE A 167 12.78 -25.57 9.43
N HIS A 168 11.95 -25.16 8.47
CA HIS A 168 10.86 -25.99 7.96
C HIS A 168 11.31 -27.00 6.89
N ASN A 169 12.46 -26.76 6.24
CA ASN A 169 13.02 -27.59 5.17
C ASN A 169 11.97 -28.04 4.12
N PRO A 170 11.26 -27.10 3.49
CA PRO A 170 10.17 -27.43 2.56
C PRO A 170 10.71 -28.12 1.30
N GLN A 171 9.99 -29.14 0.82
CA GLN A 171 10.36 -29.87 -0.39
C GLN A 171 10.01 -29.13 -1.69
N THR A 172 9.04 -28.21 -1.64
CA THR A 172 8.59 -27.42 -2.79
C THR A 172 8.33 -25.98 -2.39
N ALA A 173 8.38 -25.03 -3.34
CA ALA A 173 8.02 -23.65 -3.06
C ALA A 173 6.56 -23.48 -2.64
N ALA A 174 5.67 -24.41 -3.05
CA ALA A 174 4.29 -24.45 -2.58
C ALA A 174 4.21 -24.80 -1.08
N ASP A 175 5.03 -25.73 -0.60
CA ASP A 175 5.11 -26.07 0.83
C ASP A 175 5.72 -24.93 1.64
N LEU A 176 6.72 -24.25 1.08
CA LEU A 176 7.32 -23.06 1.67
C LEU A 176 6.25 -22.00 1.97
N ILE A 177 5.51 -21.55 0.97
CA ILE A 177 4.47 -20.53 1.19
C ILE A 177 3.27 -21.07 1.99
N GLY A 178 3.00 -22.37 1.91
CA GLY A 178 1.99 -23.04 2.73
C GLY A 178 2.30 -23.01 4.24
N SER A 179 3.58 -22.99 4.61
CA SER A 179 4.02 -22.90 6.02
C SER A 179 3.53 -21.62 6.73
N SER A 180 3.19 -20.59 5.95
CA SER A 180 2.62 -19.35 6.49
C SER A 180 1.26 -19.53 7.18
N ASN A 181 0.55 -20.64 6.94
CA ASN A 181 -0.83 -20.90 7.35
C ASN A 181 -1.87 -19.87 6.82
N GLU A 182 -1.47 -19.04 5.85
CA GLU A 182 -2.33 -17.98 5.30
C GLU A 182 -2.55 -18.14 3.79
N VAL A 183 -1.69 -18.90 3.13
CA VAL A 183 -1.83 -19.33 1.74
C VAL A 183 -2.31 -20.77 1.73
N PHE A 184 -3.48 -21.01 1.14
CA PHE A 184 -4.00 -22.36 0.99
C PHE A 184 -3.36 -23.01 -0.24
N ILE A 185 -2.83 -24.22 -0.10
CA ILE A 185 -2.18 -24.94 -1.19
C ILE A 185 -3.09 -26.06 -1.66
N GLN A 186 -3.62 -25.91 -2.88
CA GLN A 186 -4.32 -27.00 -3.53
C GLN A 186 -3.32 -27.88 -4.28
N LYS A 187 -2.95 -29.02 -3.67
CA LYS A 187 -2.08 -30.02 -4.30
C LYS A 187 -2.87 -30.85 -5.30
N SER A 188 -2.36 -30.96 -6.53
CA SER A 188 -2.92 -31.90 -7.51
C SER A 188 -1.97 -33.07 -7.80
N GLN A 189 -0.68 -32.95 -7.45
CA GLN A 189 0.37 -33.97 -7.58
C GLN A 189 1.42 -33.78 -6.46
N MET A 190 2.31 -34.76 -6.25
CA MET A 190 3.29 -34.77 -5.15
C MET A 190 4.31 -33.61 -5.21
N GLY A 191 4.62 -33.10 -6.40
CA GLY A 191 5.54 -31.97 -6.59
C GLY A 191 4.87 -30.63 -6.90
N GLY A 192 3.54 -30.59 -7.09
CA GLY A 192 2.83 -29.43 -7.61
C GLY A 192 1.67 -28.97 -6.72
N GLY A 193 1.62 -27.67 -6.44
CA GLY A 193 0.57 -27.04 -5.64
C GLY A 193 0.15 -25.69 -6.22
N SER A 194 -1.16 -25.44 -6.26
CA SER A 194 -1.69 -24.14 -6.65
C SER A 194 -1.96 -23.31 -5.40
N PRO A 195 -1.25 -22.18 -5.21
CA PRO A 195 -1.51 -21.29 -4.10
C PRO A 195 -2.83 -20.55 -4.31
N MET A 196 -3.56 -20.41 -3.21
CA MET A 196 -4.82 -19.70 -3.13
C MET A 196 -4.78 -18.72 -1.97
N ILE A 197 -5.11 -17.47 -2.25
CA ILE A 197 -5.18 -16.39 -1.28
C ILE A 197 -6.62 -15.91 -1.23
N ARG A 198 -7.31 -16.14 -0.10
CA ARG A 198 -8.71 -15.70 0.11
C ARG A 198 -9.68 -16.11 -1.01
N GLY A 199 -9.51 -17.31 -1.57
CA GLY A 199 -10.35 -17.83 -2.66
C GLY A 199 -9.89 -17.46 -4.07
N PHE A 200 -8.94 -16.53 -4.22
CA PHE A 200 -8.28 -16.24 -5.49
C PHE A 200 -7.15 -17.24 -5.74
N ALA A 201 -7.07 -17.78 -6.94
CA ALA A 201 -6.05 -18.73 -7.38
C ALA A 201 -5.58 -18.39 -8.80
N ALA A 202 -4.70 -19.21 -9.38
CA ALA A 202 -4.35 -19.10 -10.79
C ALA A 202 -3.78 -17.71 -11.14
N ASN A 203 -4.19 -17.14 -12.28
CA ASN A 203 -3.72 -15.85 -12.77
C ASN A 203 -4.27 -14.64 -11.98
N SER A 204 -5.03 -14.86 -10.91
CA SER A 204 -5.46 -13.79 -9.99
C SER A 204 -4.56 -13.63 -8.77
N VAL A 205 -3.60 -14.53 -8.58
CA VAL A 205 -2.50 -14.37 -7.62
C VAL A 205 -1.22 -14.23 -8.43
N LEU A 206 -0.52 -13.11 -8.27
CA LEU A 206 0.68 -12.83 -9.03
C LEU A 206 1.90 -13.47 -8.38
N LEU A 207 2.68 -14.19 -9.18
CA LEU A 207 4.02 -14.64 -8.84
C LEU A 207 5.07 -13.63 -9.33
N VAL A 208 5.94 -13.19 -8.43
CA VAL A 208 7.08 -12.31 -8.70
C VAL A 208 8.35 -12.96 -8.18
N ILE A 209 9.43 -12.90 -8.96
CA ILE A 209 10.76 -13.34 -8.57
C ILE A 209 11.71 -12.18 -8.80
N ASP A 210 12.39 -11.71 -7.75
CA ASP A 210 13.33 -10.58 -7.80
C ASP A 210 12.74 -9.34 -8.54
N GLY A 211 11.45 -9.06 -8.31
CA GLY A 211 10.72 -7.97 -8.97
C GLY A 211 10.24 -8.24 -10.40
N ILE A 212 10.50 -9.43 -10.97
CA ILE A 212 10.06 -9.84 -12.31
C ILE A 212 8.79 -10.68 -12.22
N ARG A 213 7.76 -10.31 -13.00
CA ARG A 213 6.47 -11.01 -13.04
C ARG A 213 6.60 -12.34 -13.80
N MET A 214 6.09 -13.41 -13.21
CA MET A 214 6.20 -14.77 -13.76
C MET A 214 4.87 -15.38 -14.22
N ASN A 215 3.75 -14.70 -14.02
CA ASN A 215 2.46 -15.19 -14.52
C ASN A 215 2.46 -15.20 -16.05
N ASN A 216 2.10 -16.34 -16.63
CA ASN A 216 1.99 -16.48 -18.08
C ASN A 216 0.69 -15.84 -18.60
N ALA A 217 0.73 -15.27 -19.81
CA ALA A 217 -0.45 -14.71 -20.49
C ALA A 217 -1.51 -15.76 -20.89
N ILE A 218 -1.22 -17.05 -20.69
CA ILE A 218 -2.12 -18.15 -21.02
C ILE A 218 -3.23 -18.20 -19.96
N TYR A 219 -4.42 -17.75 -20.34
CA TYR A 219 -5.61 -17.83 -19.53
C TYR A 219 -6.18 -19.26 -19.59
N ARG A 220 -5.67 -20.13 -18.72
CA ARG A 220 -6.24 -21.47 -18.53
C ARG A 220 -7.08 -21.46 -17.27
N SER A 221 -8.36 -21.82 -17.39
CA SER A 221 -9.22 -22.01 -16.23
C SER A 221 -8.72 -23.20 -15.41
N GLY A 222 -8.75 -23.07 -14.07
CA GLY A 222 -8.33 -24.10 -13.13
C GLY A 222 -7.06 -23.74 -12.34
N ASN A 223 -6.59 -24.69 -11.55
CA ASN A 223 -5.44 -24.50 -10.65
C ASN A 223 -4.13 -24.50 -11.43
N LEU A 224 -3.42 -23.37 -11.42
CA LEU A 224 -2.07 -23.29 -11.98
C LEU A 224 -1.02 -23.56 -10.91
N HIS A 225 -0.07 -24.43 -11.21
CA HIS A 225 1.06 -24.78 -10.34
C HIS A 225 2.27 -23.88 -10.62
N ASN A 226 2.06 -22.59 -10.85
CA ASN A 226 3.14 -21.69 -11.32
C ASN A 226 4.32 -21.60 -10.36
N VAL A 227 4.11 -21.87 -9.06
CA VAL A 227 5.18 -21.90 -8.06
C VAL A 227 6.08 -23.14 -8.15
N ILE A 228 5.72 -24.17 -8.93
CA ILE A 228 6.54 -25.39 -9.06
C ILE A 228 7.91 -25.14 -9.69
N SER A 229 8.05 -24.05 -10.46
CA SER A 229 9.32 -23.69 -11.10
C SER A 229 10.35 -23.12 -10.14
N LEU A 230 9.98 -22.90 -8.87
CA LEU A 230 10.86 -22.36 -7.84
C LEU A 230 11.38 -23.45 -6.92
N ASP A 231 12.70 -23.47 -6.72
CA ASP A 231 13.35 -24.31 -5.73
C ASP A 231 13.48 -23.53 -4.40
N PRO A 232 13.00 -24.04 -3.26
CA PRO A 232 13.17 -23.39 -1.97
C PRO A 232 14.62 -23.08 -1.59
N ASN A 233 15.59 -23.86 -2.06
CA ASN A 233 16.99 -23.71 -1.69
C ASN A 233 17.68 -22.48 -2.30
N ILE A 234 17.12 -21.96 -3.40
CA ILE A 234 17.64 -20.74 -4.06
C ILE A 234 17.00 -19.47 -3.51
N ILE A 235 16.03 -19.58 -2.60
CA ILE A 235 15.24 -18.47 -2.07
C ILE A 235 15.89 -17.97 -0.76
N GLU A 236 16.18 -16.67 -0.70
CA GLU A 236 16.64 -15.95 0.50
C GLU A 236 15.44 -15.60 1.41
N GLY A 237 14.30 -15.29 0.79
CA GLY A 237 13.07 -15.01 1.51
C GLY A 237 11.89 -14.88 0.56
N SER A 238 10.68 -14.86 1.11
CA SER A 238 9.48 -14.59 0.33
C SER A 238 8.50 -13.73 1.11
N GLU A 239 7.71 -12.96 0.37
CA GLU A 239 6.73 -12.04 0.92
C GLU A 239 5.38 -12.28 0.25
N ILE A 240 4.34 -12.38 1.07
CA ILE A 240 2.97 -12.58 0.61
C ILE A 240 2.19 -11.33 0.95
N ILE A 241 1.81 -10.58 -0.10
CA ILE A 241 1.05 -9.34 0.01
C ILE A 241 -0.42 -9.69 -0.22
N PHE A 242 -1.24 -9.49 0.80
CA PHE A 242 -2.66 -9.81 0.76
C PHE A 242 -3.49 -8.66 0.23
N GLY A 243 -4.40 -8.98 -0.70
CA GLY A 243 -5.33 -8.02 -1.29
C GLY A 243 -4.85 -7.47 -2.63
N PRO A 244 -5.63 -6.55 -3.23
CA PRO A 244 -5.39 -6.10 -4.60
C PRO A 244 -4.11 -5.27 -4.71
N GLY A 245 -3.11 -5.83 -5.41
CA GLY A 245 -1.84 -5.20 -5.76
C GLY A 245 -1.81 -4.61 -7.18
N SER A 246 -2.96 -4.53 -7.86
CA SER A 246 -3.01 -4.22 -9.29
C SER A 246 -2.51 -2.83 -9.68
N VAL A 247 -2.50 -1.88 -8.74
CA VAL A 247 -1.93 -0.54 -8.95
C VAL A 247 -0.41 -0.61 -9.17
N VAL A 248 0.28 -1.52 -8.48
CA VAL A 248 1.74 -1.64 -8.50
C VAL A 248 2.18 -2.71 -9.51
N TYR A 249 1.48 -3.84 -9.54
CA TYR A 249 1.93 -5.03 -10.25
C TYR A 249 1.05 -5.46 -11.45
N GLY A 250 -0.04 -4.73 -11.74
CA GLY A 250 -0.92 -4.98 -12.88
C GLY A 250 -2.07 -5.97 -12.64
N SER A 251 -2.77 -6.35 -13.71
CA SER A 251 -4.06 -7.06 -13.65
C SER A 251 -4.06 -8.37 -12.86
N ASP A 252 -2.95 -9.11 -12.87
CA ASP A 252 -2.88 -10.45 -12.28
C ASP A 252 -2.73 -10.44 -10.76
N ALA A 253 -2.51 -9.27 -10.15
CA ALA A 253 -2.35 -9.08 -8.70
C ALA A 253 -3.68 -8.81 -7.97
N LEU A 254 -4.80 -9.32 -8.47
CA LEU A 254 -6.13 -9.01 -7.94
C LEU A 254 -6.37 -9.61 -6.53
N GLY A 255 -5.96 -10.85 -6.33
CA GLY A 255 -6.08 -11.58 -5.06
C GLY A 255 -4.90 -11.41 -4.11
N GLY A 256 -3.74 -11.08 -4.66
CA GLY A 256 -2.50 -10.88 -3.92
C GLY A 256 -1.26 -11.02 -4.79
N VAL A 257 -0.11 -10.80 -4.17
CA VAL A 257 1.21 -10.95 -4.80
C VAL A 257 2.07 -11.84 -3.90
N MET A 258 2.72 -12.82 -4.50
CA MET A 258 3.76 -13.64 -3.87
C MET A 258 5.09 -13.23 -4.50
N ASP A 259 5.91 -12.55 -3.72
CA ASP A 259 7.23 -12.08 -4.12
C ASP A 259 8.30 -12.99 -3.54
N PHE A 260 9.19 -13.49 -4.38
CA PHE A 260 10.27 -14.39 -3.99
C PHE A 260 11.61 -13.73 -4.30
N HIS A 261 12.48 -13.70 -3.30
CA HIS A 261 13.83 -13.14 -3.41
C HIS A 261 14.83 -14.28 -3.49
N THR A 262 15.65 -14.29 -4.53
CA THR A 262 16.71 -15.29 -4.68
C THR A 262 17.95 -14.92 -3.90
N LYS A 263 18.72 -15.93 -3.49
CA LYS A 263 19.97 -15.74 -2.75
C LYS A 263 20.95 -14.91 -3.57
N ARG A 264 21.41 -13.81 -2.97
CA ARG A 264 22.45 -12.98 -3.57
C ARG A 264 23.80 -13.71 -3.60
N PRO A 265 24.56 -13.61 -4.71
CA PRO A 265 25.88 -14.19 -4.77
C PRO A 265 26.81 -13.50 -3.76
N ILE A 266 27.46 -14.30 -2.93
CA ILE A 266 28.49 -13.81 -2.01
C ILE A 266 29.78 -13.66 -2.83
N LEU A 267 30.36 -12.46 -2.85
CA LEU A 267 31.66 -12.27 -3.45
C LEU A 267 32.70 -13.06 -2.66
N SER A 268 33.52 -13.85 -3.37
CA SER A 268 34.67 -14.52 -2.76
C SER A 268 35.63 -13.47 -2.22
N THR A 269 35.62 -13.22 -0.91
CA THR A 269 36.75 -12.58 -0.24
C THR A 269 37.90 -13.57 -0.21
N SER A 270 38.78 -13.47 -1.21
CA SER A 270 40.12 -14.08 -1.20
C SER A 270 40.97 -13.56 -0.05
#